data_AF-A0A0W8CJA6-F1
#
_entry.id   AF-A0A0W8CJA6-F1
#
_cell.length_a   1.000
_cell.length_b   1.000
_cell.length_c   1.000
_cell.angle_alpha   90.00
_cell.angle_beta   90.00
_cell.angle_gamma   90.00
#
_symmetry.space_group_name_H-M   'P 1'
#
loop_
_entity.id
_entity.type
_entity.pdbx_description
1 polymer ?
#
loop_
_entity_poly.entity_id
_entity_poly.type
_entity_poly.pdbx_seq_one_letter_code
_entity_poly.pdbx_strand_id
1 'polypeptide(L)'
;MYLDDDCFHSSISCRSDNLDPKLVVKLANVKPGMHMGDPTRYVLQCSLANTDHEWSVERRFSEFRDLLKALRAFFLRHGGGARPLCFGCTWFTQTLRSYWLPRRHLLCSRSTNVINQRRTELHQFALILASHTFSAVPKCISCAKTIFPIVRDFFVRDATLPANVSLQTLEQSLQAKNFSPVSDPSKSQIEFRKARSVWKVLQMEQPVYSKLSEYQQQQMCREQQRVAISPVASENRS
;
A
#
# COMPACT_ATOMS: atom_id res chain seq x y z
N MET A 1 -8.30 26.77 48.89
CA MET A 1 -7.71 25.56 48.29
C MET A 1 -7.74 25.75 46.78
N TYR A 2 -6.62 26.14 46.18
CA TYR A 2 -6.46 26.13 44.73
C TYR A 2 -5.89 24.77 44.36
N LEU A 3 -6.64 23.98 43.59
CA LEU A 3 -6.12 22.77 42.98
C LEU A 3 -5.17 23.22 41.86
N ASP A 4 -3.87 23.10 42.12
CA ASP A 4 -2.83 23.14 41.09
C ASP A 4 -3.00 21.89 40.23
N ASP A 5 -3.88 21.97 39.24
CA ASP A 5 -3.98 20.97 38.18
C ASP A 5 -2.81 21.20 37.23
N ASP A 6 -1.64 20.72 37.66
CA ASP A 6 -0.45 20.56 36.83
C ASP A 6 -0.77 19.49 35.76
N CYS A 7 -1.56 19.89 34.75
CA CYS A 7 -2.07 19.02 33.71
C CYS A 7 -0.99 18.81 32.65
N PHE A 8 -0.17 17.78 32.86
CA PHE A 8 0.81 17.31 31.89
C PHE A 8 0.09 16.56 30.77
N HIS A 9 0.17 17.07 29.54
CA HIS A 9 -0.32 16.38 28.36
C HIS A 9 0.79 16.26 27.33
N SER A 10 0.82 15.11 26.65
CA SER A 10 1.69 14.85 25.50
C SER A 10 0.85 15.05 24.24
N SER A 11 1.34 15.88 23.32
CA SER A 11 0.71 16.08 22.02
C SER A 11 1.66 15.60 20.91
N ILE A 12 1.11 14.83 19.97
CA ILE A 12 1.81 14.38 18.77
C ILE A 12 1.17 15.11 17.60
N SER A 13 1.86 16.11 17.07
CA SER A 13 1.41 16.85 15.89
C SER A 13 2.06 16.26 14.63
N CYS A 14 1.23 15.91 13.65
CA CYS A 14 1.69 15.57 12.31
C CYS A 14 1.51 16.82 11.44
N ARG A 15 2.57 17.36 10.84
CA ARG A 15 2.45 18.49 9.89
C ARG A 15 1.49 18.11 8.75
N SER A 16 0.50 18.96 8.48
CA SER A 16 -0.66 18.65 7.63
C SER A 16 -0.45 18.97 6.15
N ASP A 17 0.80 19.12 5.72
CA ASP A 17 1.14 19.94 4.55
C ASP A 17 0.70 19.33 3.20
N ASN A 18 -0.02 18.21 3.16
CA ASN A 18 -0.65 17.71 1.93
C ASN A 18 -1.73 16.66 2.26
N LEU A 19 -2.96 17.06 2.58
CA LEU A 19 -4.09 16.12 2.60
C LEU A 19 -4.57 15.73 1.19
N ASP A 20 -4.03 16.39 0.16
CA ASP A 20 -4.41 16.18 -1.23
C ASP A 20 -4.02 14.78 -1.72
N PRO A 21 -4.91 14.10 -2.46
CA PRO A 21 -4.63 12.77 -2.99
C PRO A 21 -3.52 12.84 -4.02
N LYS A 22 -2.37 12.19 -3.78
CA LYS A 22 -1.24 12.24 -4.73
C LYS A 22 -1.57 11.63 -6.10
N LEU A 23 -2.48 10.65 -6.14
CA LEU A 23 -2.92 9.97 -7.35
C LEU A 23 -4.43 10.11 -7.49
N VAL A 24 -4.87 10.64 -8.63
CA VAL A 24 -6.28 10.65 -9.06
C VAL A 24 -6.45 9.54 -10.10
N VAL A 25 -7.47 8.70 -9.93
CA VAL A 25 -7.74 7.57 -10.82
C VAL A 25 -9.18 7.60 -11.30
N LYS A 26 -9.38 7.43 -12.61
CA LYS A 26 -10.68 7.29 -13.24
C LYS A 26 -10.70 6.08 -14.16
N LEU A 27 -11.76 5.29 -14.11
CA LEU A 27 -11.97 4.23 -15.11
C LEU A 27 -12.66 4.84 -16.35
N ALA A 28 -11.83 5.24 -17.31
CA ALA A 28 -12.24 6.05 -18.44
C ALA A 28 -12.99 5.25 -19.50
N ASN A 29 -12.53 4.03 -19.83
CA ASN A 29 -13.11 3.23 -20.91
C ASN A 29 -12.99 1.72 -20.64
N VAL A 30 -13.72 0.94 -21.43
CA VAL A 30 -13.61 -0.52 -21.47
C VAL A 30 -13.39 -0.95 -22.92
N LYS A 31 -12.39 -1.78 -23.15
CA LYS A 31 -12.08 -2.40 -24.44
C LYS A 31 -12.50 -3.88 -24.37
N PRO A 32 -13.69 -4.26 -24.89
CA PRO A 32 -14.08 -5.66 -24.98
C PRO A 32 -13.09 -6.42 -25.86
N GLY A 33 -12.75 -7.66 -25.49
CA GLY A 33 -11.97 -8.53 -26.37
C GLY A 33 -12.71 -8.75 -27.69
N MET A 34 -12.01 -8.71 -28.82
CA MET A 34 -12.62 -8.85 -30.15
C MET A 34 -12.78 -10.33 -30.51
N HIS A 35 -11.81 -11.19 -30.16
CA HIS A 35 -11.83 -12.61 -30.51
C HIS A 35 -12.20 -13.52 -29.32
N MET A 36 -12.53 -14.78 -29.62
CA MET A 36 -12.68 -15.84 -28.61
C MET A 36 -11.34 -16.04 -27.89
N GLY A 37 -11.35 -15.84 -26.57
CA GLY A 37 -10.13 -15.92 -25.73
C GLY A 37 -9.54 -14.55 -25.37
N ASP A 38 -9.91 -13.46 -26.06
CA ASP A 38 -9.44 -12.13 -25.71
C ASP A 38 -10.15 -11.60 -24.46
N PRO A 39 -9.41 -11.21 -23.41
CA PRO A 39 -10.02 -10.67 -22.21
C PRO A 39 -10.44 -9.22 -22.40
N THR A 40 -11.60 -8.86 -21.85
CA THR A 40 -12.01 -7.45 -21.69
C THR A 40 -11.00 -6.69 -20.84
N ARG A 41 -10.52 -5.56 -21.34
CA ARG A 41 -9.59 -4.67 -20.66
C ARG A 41 -10.29 -3.40 -20.20
N TYR A 42 -10.00 -2.98 -18.98
CA TYR A 42 -10.50 -1.77 -18.35
C TYR A 42 -9.39 -0.73 -18.38
N VAL A 43 -9.67 0.44 -18.97
CA VAL A 43 -8.71 1.53 -19.13
C VAL A 43 -8.83 2.45 -17.93
N LEU A 44 -7.78 2.47 -17.12
CA LEU A 44 -7.61 3.39 -16.00
C LEU A 44 -6.85 4.61 -16.52
N GLN A 45 -7.43 5.80 -16.41
CA GLN A 45 -6.76 7.08 -16.56
C GLN A 45 -6.27 7.51 -15.18
N CYS A 46 -5.00 7.83 -15.09
CA CYS A 46 -4.32 8.20 -13.86
C CYS A 46 -3.70 9.58 -14.04
N SER A 47 -3.76 10.41 -13.00
CA SER A 47 -3.04 11.68 -12.97
C SER A 47 -2.45 11.95 -11.59
N LEU A 48 -1.30 12.60 -11.57
CA LEU A 48 -0.69 13.08 -10.34
C LEU A 48 -1.33 14.42 -9.96
N ALA A 49 -1.83 14.53 -8.73
CA ALA A 49 -2.40 15.80 -8.28
C ALA A 49 -1.35 16.91 -8.28
N ASN A 50 -1.78 18.13 -8.59
CA ASN A 50 -0.95 19.33 -8.67
C ASN A 50 0.17 19.25 -9.73
N THR A 51 0.00 18.40 -10.76
CA THR A 51 0.90 18.30 -11.92
C THR A 51 0.10 18.02 -13.20
N ASP A 52 0.69 18.27 -14.37
CA ASP A 52 0.11 17.94 -15.68
C ASP A 52 0.45 16.50 -16.14
N HIS A 53 0.90 15.64 -15.22
CA HIS A 53 1.27 14.27 -15.54
C HIS A 53 0.04 13.38 -15.56
N GLU A 54 -0.41 13.03 -16.76
CA GLU A 54 -1.46 12.05 -17.01
C GLU A 54 -0.92 10.83 -17.76
N TRP A 55 -1.43 9.65 -17.43
CA TRP A 55 -1.14 8.42 -18.15
C TRP A 55 -2.33 7.47 -18.11
N SER A 56 -2.28 6.42 -18.93
CA SER A 56 -3.30 5.39 -18.93
C SER A 56 -2.71 4.00 -18.77
N VAL A 57 -3.47 3.12 -18.11
CA VAL A 57 -3.12 1.72 -17.87
C VAL A 57 -4.29 0.83 -18.21
N GLU A 58 -4.02 -0.28 -18.90
CA GLU A 58 -5.03 -1.29 -19.20
C GLU A 58 -4.92 -2.45 -18.21
N ARG A 59 -6.05 -2.83 -17.60
CA ARG A 59 -6.12 -3.96 -16.67
C ARG A 59 -7.29 -4.87 -16.96
N ARG A 60 -7.09 -6.17 -16.82
CA ARG A 60 -8.10 -7.22 -16.92
C ARG A 60 -8.77 -7.42 -15.57
N PHE A 61 -10.01 -7.90 -15.58
CA PHE A 61 -10.73 -8.24 -14.35
C PHE A 61 -9.97 -9.24 -13.46
N SER A 62 -9.21 -10.16 -14.05
CA SER A 62 -8.37 -11.10 -13.30
C SER A 62 -7.28 -10.40 -12.48
N GLU A 63 -6.63 -9.38 -13.03
CA GLU A 63 -5.54 -8.67 -12.35
C GLU A 63 -6.05 -7.92 -11.11
N PHE A 64 -7.24 -7.31 -11.17
CA PHE A 64 -7.88 -6.71 -9.98
C PHE A 64 -8.17 -7.76 -8.90
N ARG A 65 -8.60 -8.95 -9.29
CA ARG A 65 -8.86 -10.05 -8.35
C ARG A 65 -7.57 -10.55 -7.71
N ASP A 66 -6.51 -10.69 -8.50
CA ASP A 66 -5.21 -11.16 -8.02
C ASP A 66 -4.61 -10.14 -7.04
N LEU A 67 -4.75 -8.83 -7.33
CA LEU A 67 -4.36 -7.77 -6.41
C LEU A 67 -5.15 -7.81 -5.10
N LEU A 68 -6.48 -7.97 -5.16
CA LEU A 68 -7.30 -8.10 -3.95
C LEU A 68 -6.90 -9.33 -3.13
N LYS A 69 -6.61 -10.46 -3.79
CA LYS A 69 -6.14 -11.68 -3.13
C LYS A 69 -4.79 -11.45 -2.44
N ALA A 70 -3.84 -10.78 -3.11
CA ALA A 70 -2.54 -10.44 -2.54
C ALA A 70 -2.68 -9.52 -1.32
N LEU A 71 -3.52 -8.48 -1.41
CA LEU A 71 -3.81 -7.57 -0.29
C LEU A 71 -4.39 -8.31 0.92
N ARG A 72 -5.41 -9.16 0.70
CA ARG A 72 -6.02 -9.95 1.77
C ARG A 72 -5.05 -10.92 2.41
N ALA A 73 -4.25 -11.61 1.61
CA ALA A 73 -3.22 -12.53 2.12
C ALA A 73 -2.17 -11.80 2.95
N PHE A 74 -1.74 -10.61 2.51
CA PHE A 74 -0.82 -9.76 3.26
C PHE A 74 -1.42 -9.36 4.63
N PHE A 75 -2.61 -8.77 4.64
CA PHE A 75 -3.22 -8.32 5.89
C PHE A 75 -3.64 -9.46 6.82
N LEU A 76 -3.97 -10.64 6.30
CA LEU A 76 -4.21 -11.83 7.12
C LEU A 76 -2.93 -12.28 7.84
N ARG A 77 -1.80 -12.34 7.13
CA ARG A 77 -0.50 -12.73 7.71
C ARG A 77 0.04 -11.72 8.71
N HIS A 78 -0.24 -10.43 8.51
CA HIS A 78 0.30 -9.36 9.35
C HIS A 78 -0.66 -8.84 10.43
N GLY A 79 -1.97 -9.15 10.35
CA GLY A 79 -3.01 -8.70 11.29
C GLY A 79 -3.59 -9.77 12.20
N GLY A 80 -3.20 -11.04 12.05
CA GLY A 80 -3.74 -12.20 12.78
C GLY A 80 -3.17 -12.43 14.19
N GLY A 81 -2.89 -11.38 14.96
CA GLY A 81 -2.62 -11.51 16.41
C GLY A 81 -1.16 -11.50 16.88
N ALA A 82 -0.16 -11.51 15.98
CA ALA A 82 1.26 -11.51 16.40
C ALA A 82 1.97 -10.14 16.27
N ARG A 83 1.41 -9.17 15.53
CA ARG A 83 1.99 -7.82 15.36
C ARG A 83 0.91 -6.75 15.26
N PRO A 84 1.04 -5.61 15.95
CA PRO A 84 0.12 -4.49 15.78
C PRO A 84 0.23 -3.92 14.35
N LEU A 85 -0.89 -3.87 13.63
CA LEU A 85 -0.99 -3.15 12.36
C LEU A 85 -1.02 -1.64 12.65
N CYS A 86 -0.45 -0.82 11.76
CA CYS A 86 -0.65 0.62 11.87
C CYS A 86 -2.11 0.98 11.56
N PHE A 87 -2.55 2.14 12.06
CA PHE A 87 -3.89 2.66 11.81
C PHE A 87 -4.32 2.58 10.34
N GLY A 88 -3.44 2.98 9.40
CA GLY A 88 -3.70 2.89 7.97
C GLY A 88 -3.92 1.46 7.46
N CYS A 89 -3.18 0.47 7.97
CA CYS A 89 -3.36 -0.94 7.61
C CYS A 89 -4.63 -1.52 8.22
N THR A 90 -4.96 -1.18 9.46
CA THR A 90 -6.19 -1.62 10.12
C THR A 90 -7.41 -1.10 9.36
N TRP A 91 -7.43 0.20 9.06
CA TRP A 91 -8.50 0.83 8.29
C TRP A 91 -8.61 0.21 6.89
N PHE A 92 -7.49 0.02 6.19
CA PHE A 92 -7.51 -0.63 4.86
C PHE A 92 -7.98 -2.08 4.92
N THR A 93 -7.58 -2.84 5.93
CA THR A 93 -8.06 -4.23 6.13
C THR A 93 -9.56 -4.25 6.33
N GLN A 94 -10.11 -3.33 7.11
CA GLN A 94 -11.56 -3.22 7.33
C GLN A 94 -12.30 -2.88 6.03
N THR A 95 -11.82 -1.90 5.26
CA THR A 95 -12.39 -1.55 3.96
C THR A 95 -12.33 -2.73 2.97
N LEU A 96 -11.24 -3.50 2.94
CA LEU A 96 -11.09 -4.66 2.06
C LEU A 96 -11.92 -5.88 2.48
N ARG A 97 -12.30 -5.97 3.76
CA ARG A 97 -13.22 -7.00 4.28
C ARG A 97 -14.66 -6.73 3.86
N SER A 98 -15.09 -5.47 3.86
CA SER A 98 -16.42 -5.09 3.40
C SER A 98 -16.56 -5.06 1.88
N TYR A 99 -15.45 -4.91 1.15
CA TYR A 99 -15.45 -4.87 -0.30
C TYR A 99 -15.58 -6.27 -0.94
N TRP A 100 -16.54 -6.45 -1.84
CA TRP A 100 -16.73 -7.70 -2.60
C TRP A 100 -16.58 -7.41 -4.09
N LEU A 101 -15.71 -8.16 -4.78
CA LEU A 101 -15.64 -8.08 -6.24
C LEU A 101 -16.81 -8.83 -6.88
N PRO A 102 -17.27 -8.40 -8.08
CA PRO A 102 -18.29 -9.10 -8.84
C PRO A 102 -17.93 -10.57 -9.05
N ARG A 103 -18.91 -11.47 -9.04
CA ARG A 103 -18.67 -12.89 -9.29
C ARG A 103 -18.16 -13.10 -10.73
N ARG A 104 -17.39 -14.18 -10.93
CA ARG A 104 -17.01 -14.62 -12.28
C ARG A 104 -18.27 -15.16 -12.97
N HIS A 105 -18.85 -14.36 -13.85
CA HIS A 105 -19.82 -14.84 -14.83
C HIS A 105 -19.05 -15.57 -15.93
N LEU A 106 -18.99 -16.90 -15.88
CA LEU A 106 -18.24 -17.69 -16.87
C LEU A 106 -18.91 -17.64 -18.25
N LEU A 107 -20.25 -17.69 -18.28
CA LEU A 107 -21.04 -17.73 -19.51
C LEU A 107 -21.44 -16.35 -20.04
N CYS A 108 -21.63 -15.37 -19.15
CA CYS A 108 -22.07 -14.01 -19.50
C CYS A 108 -20.97 -12.95 -19.29
N SER A 109 -19.69 -13.34 -19.27
CA SER A 109 -18.57 -12.43 -19.00
C SER A 109 -18.49 -11.22 -19.94
N ARG A 110 -18.99 -11.39 -21.18
CA ARG A 110 -18.96 -10.40 -22.26
C ARG A 110 -20.27 -9.63 -22.41
N SER A 111 -21.29 -9.91 -21.60
CA SER A 111 -22.54 -9.15 -21.70
C SER A 111 -22.30 -7.71 -21.27
N THR A 112 -22.95 -6.77 -21.98
CA THR A 112 -22.83 -5.33 -21.72
C THR A 112 -23.20 -4.98 -20.27
N ASN A 113 -24.24 -5.61 -19.74
CA ASN A 113 -24.66 -5.47 -18.34
C ASN A 113 -23.56 -5.89 -17.36
N VAL A 114 -22.94 -7.07 -17.56
CA VAL A 114 -21.86 -7.56 -16.69
C VAL A 114 -20.61 -6.68 -16.81
N ILE A 115 -20.30 -6.20 -18.01
CA ILE A 115 -19.16 -5.31 -18.25
C ILE A 115 -19.37 -3.96 -17.52
N ASN A 116 -20.56 -3.36 -17.64
CA ASN A 116 -20.88 -2.08 -17.01
C ASN A 116 -20.95 -2.19 -15.48
N GLN A 117 -21.55 -3.25 -14.94
CA GLN A 117 -21.54 -3.50 -13.50
C GLN A 117 -20.10 -3.64 -12.99
N ARG A 118 -19.28 -4.46 -13.65
CA ARG A 118 -17.86 -4.60 -13.30
C ARG A 118 -17.13 -3.27 -13.38
N ARG A 119 -17.40 -2.46 -14.40
CA ARG A 119 -16.78 -1.14 -14.54
C ARG A 119 -17.01 -0.28 -13.30
N THR A 120 -18.24 -0.17 -12.83
CA THR A 120 -18.58 0.65 -11.65
C THR A 120 -17.87 0.14 -10.40
N GLU A 121 -17.91 -1.16 -10.15
CA GLU A 121 -17.27 -1.73 -8.96
C GLU A 121 -15.74 -1.63 -9.02
N LEU A 122 -15.13 -1.97 -10.16
CA LEU A 122 -13.68 -1.84 -10.35
C LEU A 122 -13.21 -0.39 -10.21
N HIS A 123 -14.03 0.57 -10.65
CA HIS A 123 -13.72 1.98 -10.46
C HIS A 123 -13.69 2.34 -8.96
N GLN A 124 -14.69 1.94 -8.19
CA GLN A 124 -14.70 2.13 -6.73
C GLN A 124 -13.50 1.46 -6.06
N PHE A 125 -13.13 0.25 -6.50
CA PHE A 125 -11.95 -0.43 -5.98
C PHE A 125 -10.66 0.35 -6.27
N ALA A 126 -10.48 0.84 -7.49
CA ALA A 126 -9.34 1.68 -7.86
C ALA A 126 -9.25 2.95 -6.99
N LEU A 127 -10.38 3.60 -6.70
CA LEU A 127 -10.43 4.77 -5.81
C LEU A 127 -10.01 4.42 -4.37
N ILE A 128 -10.45 3.27 -3.85
CA ILE A 128 -10.03 2.75 -2.55
C ILE A 128 -8.51 2.51 -2.57
N LEU A 129 -7.99 1.81 -3.57
CA LEU A 129 -6.55 1.54 -3.67
C LEU A 129 -5.72 2.83 -3.70
N ALA A 130 -6.13 3.81 -4.51
CA ALA A 130 -5.42 5.06 -4.67
C ALA A 130 -5.46 5.91 -3.38
N SER A 131 -6.64 6.09 -2.79
CA SER A 131 -6.82 6.89 -1.58
C SER A 131 -6.08 6.28 -0.38
N HIS A 132 -6.05 4.95 -0.24
CA HIS A 132 -5.32 4.31 0.85
C HIS A 132 -3.81 4.32 0.65
N THR A 133 -3.33 4.04 -0.56
CA THR A 133 -1.90 3.83 -0.86
C THR A 133 -1.15 5.15 -0.99
N PHE A 134 -1.73 6.13 -1.69
CA PHE A 134 -1.08 7.39 -2.04
C PHE A 134 -1.59 8.58 -1.21
N SER A 135 -2.34 8.33 -0.13
CA SER A 135 -2.65 9.37 0.86
C SER A 135 -1.43 9.77 1.66
N ALA A 136 -1.48 10.99 2.19
CA ALA A 136 -0.48 11.47 3.13
C ALA A 136 -0.56 10.86 4.53
N VAL A 137 -1.61 10.08 4.82
CA VAL A 137 -1.79 9.44 6.12
C VAL A 137 -0.58 8.54 6.42
N PRO A 138 0.10 8.73 7.56
CA PRO A 138 1.07 7.82 8.16
C PRO A 138 0.98 6.34 7.81
N LYS A 139 2.00 5.81 7.12
CA LYS A 139 2.11 4.38 6.79
C LYS A 139 3.19 3.69 7.63
N CYS A 140 3.02 2.38 7.80
CA CYS A 140 4.04 1.51 8.40
C CYS A 140 5.14 1.16 7.39
N ILE A 141 6.35 0.87 7.88
CA ILE A 141 7.45 0.40 7.03
C ILE A 141 7.06 -0.90 6.30
N SER A 142 6.38 -1.82 6.99
CA SER A 142 5.96 -3.10 6.42
C SER A 142 5.10 -2.90 5.16
N CYS A 143 3.99 -2.18 5.29
CA CYS A 143 3.06 -1.92 4.19
C CYS A 143 3.68 -1.09 3.07
N ALA A 144 4.45 -0.05 3.42
CA ALA A 144 5.12 0.81 2.46
C ALA A 144 6.19 0.09 1.63
N LYS A 145 6.90 -0.90 2.19
CA LYS A 145 7.95 -1.65 1.50
C LYS A 145 7.47 -2.91 0.77
N THR A 146 6.32 -3.47 1.16
CA THR A 146 5.88 -4.78 0.64
C THR A 146 4.67 -4.68 -0.27
N ILE A 147 3.52 -4.24 0.25
CA ILE A 147 2.24 -4.31 -0.47
C ILE A 147 1.94 -3.06 -1.29
N PHE A 148 2.39 -1.88 -0.86
CA PHE A 148 2.18 -0.64 -1.61
C PHE A 148 2.98 -0.54 -2.91
N PRO A 149 4.21 -1.08 -3.02
CA PRO A 149 4.86 -1.21 -4.32
C PRO A 149 4.05 -2.05 -5.30
N ILE A 150 3.39 -3.13 -4.83
CA ILE A 150 2.52 -3.96 -5.68
C ILE A 150 1.30 -3.14 -6.17
N VAL A 151 0.71 -2.32 -5.31
CA VAL A 151 -0.40 -1.42 -5.69
C VAL A 151 0.09 -0.31 -6.65
N ARG A 152 1.27 0.26 -6.42
CA ARG A 152 1.89 1.23 -7.32
C ARG A 152 2.12 0.64 -8.71
N ASP A 153 2.73 -0.53 -8.78
CA ASP A 153 3.00 -1.21 -10.04
C ASP A 153 1.70 -1.50 -10.80
N PHE A 154 0.61 -1.80 -10.09
CA PHE A 154 -0.70 -1.95 -10.71
C PHE A 154 -1.16 -0.69 -11.49
N PHE A 155 -0.79 0.50 -11.03
CA PHE A 155 -1.09 1.78 -11.69
C PHE A 155 0.01 2.31 -12.63
N VAL A 156 1.18 1.67 -12.71
CA VAL A 156 2.33 2.19 -13.50
C VAL A 156 2.86 1.20 -14.52
N ARG A 157 2.81 -0.11 -14.25
CA ARG A 157 3.35 -1.14 -15.15
C ARG A 157 2.58 -1.17 -16.46
N ASP A 158 3.28 -1.25 -17.59
CA ASP A 158 2.68 -1.22 -18.93
C ASP A 158 1.83 0.05 -19.19
N ALA A 159 2.14 1.15 -18.50
CA ALA A 159 1.48 2.43 -18.72
C ALA A 159 1.80 2.98 -20.10
N THR A 160 0.76 3.52 -20.75
CA THR A 160 0.92 4.38 -21.92
C THR A 160 1.22 5.78 -21.43
N LEU A 161 2.50 6.17 -21.54
CA LEU A 161 3.03 7.44 -21.07
C LEU A 161 3.11 8.47 -22.20
N PRO A 162 2.85 9.76 -21.92
CA PRO A 162 3.16 10.83 -22.85
C PRO A 162 4.69 11.02 -22.96
N ALA A 163 5.15 11.55 -24.09
CA ALA A 163 6.58 11.62 -24.43
C ALA A 163 7.45 12.41 -23.43
N ASN A 164 6.82 13.26 -22.61
CA ASN A 164 7.47 14.11 -21.62
C ASN A 164 7.58 13.48 -20.22
N VAL A 165 7.06 12.26 -20.00
CA VAL A 165 7.03 11.63 -18.68
C VAL A 165 7.78 10.30 -18.71
N SER A 166 8.81 10.19 -17.87
CA SER A 166 9.52 8.93 -17.67
C SER A 166 8.82 8.05 -16.63
N LEU A 167 8.86 6.74 -16.83
CA LEU A 167 8.32 5.77 -15.87
C LEU A 167 9.00 5.90 -14.50
N GLN A 168 10.32 6.15 -14.49
CA GLN A 168 11.10 6.34 -13.27
C GLN A 168 10.62 7.54 -12.45
N THR A 169 10.28 8.65 -13.11
CA THR A 169 9.71 9.85 -12.47
C THR A 169 8.38 9.53 -11.80
N LEU A 170 7.49 8.78 -12.48
CA LEU A 170 6.20 8.38 -11.89
C LEU A 170 6.37 7.45 -10.69
N GLU A 171 7.26 6.46 -10.81
CA GLU A 171 7.52 5.52 -9.71
C GLU A 171 8.04 6.23 -8.46
N GLN A 172 8.95 7.21 -8.62
CA GLN A 172 9.50 8.01 -7.54
C GLN A 172 8.46 8.94 -6.89
N SER A 173 7.56 9.51 -7.69
CA SER A 173 6.46 10.37 -7.21
C SER A 173 5.42 9.58 -6.42
N LEU A 174 5.14 8.35 -6.83
CA LEU A 174 4.19 7.45 -6.18
C LEU A 174 4.77 6.62 -5.03
N GLN A 175 6.02 6.85 -4.64
CA GLN A 175 6.56 6.21 -3.43
C GLN A 175 5.89 6.75 -2.16
N ALA A 176 5.57 5.83 -1.24
CA ALA A 176 5.09 6.17 0.09
C ALA A 176 6.24 6.79 0.91
N LYS A 177 6.28 8.13 0.95
CA LYS A 177 7.29 8.91 1.71
C LYS A 177 6.82 9.32 3.12
N ASN A 178 5.53 9.16 3.41
CA ASN A 178 4.90 9.57 4.67
C ASN A 178 4.74 8.35 5.58
N PHE A 179 5.76 8.10 6.37
CA PHE A 179 5.71 7.10 7.43
C PHE A 179 5.08 7.72 8.68
N SER A 180 4.47 6.90 9.53
CA SER A 180 3.98 7.39 10.83
C SER A 180 5.12 8.07 11.59
N PRO A 181 4.88 9.17 12.33
CA PRO A 181 5.91 9.77 13.17
C PRO A 181 6.49 8.73 14.15
N VAL A 182 5.65 7.83 14.66
CA VAL A 182 6.08 6.69 15.51
C VAL A 182 7.01 5.71 14.75
N SER A 183 7.02 5.76 13.42
CA SER A 183 7.83 4.93 12.52
C SER A 183 8.92 5.72 11.77
N ASP A 184 8.93 7.06 11.84
CA ASP A 184 9.93 7.96 11.24
C ASP A 184 10.50 8.88 12.33
N PRO A 185 11.65 8.52 12.90
CA PRO A 185 12.30 9.25 13.98
C PRO A 185 12.67 10.69 13.57
N SER A 186 12.93 10.93 12.29
CA SER A 186 13.27 12.27 11.78
C SER A 186 12.10 13.27 11.78
N LYS A 187 10.85 12.78 11.91
CA LYS A 187 9.61 13.57 11.79
C LYS A 187 8.71 13.53 13.03
N SER A 188 9.08 12.74 14.04
CA SER A 188 8.35 12.69 15.31
C SER A 188 8.99 13.62 16.34
N GLN A 189 8.27 14.68 16.69
CA GLN A 189 8.55 15.48 17.87
C GLN A 189 7.45 15.20 18.90
N ILE A 190 7.85 14.75 20.07
CA ILE A 190 6.98 14.63 21.24
C ILE A 190 7.20 15.89 22.07
N GLU A 191 6.18 16.75 22.11
CA GLU A 191 6.19 17.93 22.97
C GLU A 191 5.57 17.59 24.32
N PHE A 192 6.32 17.79 25.38
CA PHE A 192 5.82 17.80 26.75
C PHE A 192 5.54 19.26 27.10
N ARG A 193 4.26 19.59 27.33
CA ARG A 193 3.84 20.94 27.69
C ARG A 193 3.47 20.99 29.17
N LYS A 194 3.87 22.07 29.85
CA LYS A 194 3.39 22.43 31.18
C LYS A 194 2.61 23.73 31.04
N ALA A 195 1.30 23.69 31.29
CA ALA A 195 0.37 24.79 31.00
C ALA A 195 0.46 25.29 29.54
N ARG A 196 0.92 26.55 29.31
CA ARG A 196 1.03 27.17 27.97
C ARG A 196 2.46 27.17 27.40
N SER A 197 3.45 26.64 28.12
CA SER A 197 4.84 26.61 27.67
C SER A 197 5.29 25.20 27.28
N VAL A 198 6.06 25.12 26.20
CA VAL A 198 6.73 23.88 25.77
C VAL A 198 7.88 23.64 26.74
N TRP A 199 7.80 22.54 27.48
CA TRP A 199 8.72 22.24 28.57
C TRP A 199 9.88 21.36 28.11
N LYS A 200 9.60 20.38 27.23
CA LYS A 200 10.62 19.52 26.63
C LYS A 200 10.16 19.02 25.28
N VAL A 201 11.01 19.12 24.27
CA VAL A 201 10.77 18.52 22.95
C VAL A 201 11.70 17.31 22.84
N LEU A 202 11.11 16.13 22.74
CA LEU A 202 11.83 14.89 22.46
C LEU A 202 11.65 14.58 20.96
N GLN A 203 12.69 14.84 20.17
CA GLN A 203 12.79 14.26 18.84
C GLN A 203 13.11 12.79 19.01
N MET A 204 12.30 11.90 18.45
CA MET A 204 12.67 10.49 18.51
C MET A 204 13.92 10.31 17.66
N GLU A 205 15.08 10.05 18.26
CA GLU A 205 16.20 9.53 17.50
C GLU A 205 15.86 8.13 17.00
N GLN A 206 16.56 7.65 15.97
CA GLN A 206 16.37 6.31 15.41
C GLN A 206 16.07 5.29 16.51
N PRO A 207 15.07 4.40 16.36
CA PRO A 207 14.70 3.48 17.42
C PRO A 207 15.96 2.77 17.91
N VAL A 208 16.37 3.14 19.11
CA VAL A 208 17.54 2.58 19.79
C VAL A 208 17.22 1.10 19.96
N TYR A 209 17.93 0.28 19.20
CA TYR A 209 17.83 -1.17 19.16
C TYR A 209 16.45 -1.76 18.82
N SER A 210 16.17 -1.83 17.52
CA SER A 210 15.31 -2.88 17.02
C SER A 210 16.09 -4.20 16.96
N LYS A 211 15.68 -5.23 17.71
CA LYS A 211 16.13 -6.62 17.54
C LYS A 211 15.90 -7.19 16.12
N LEU A 212 15.44 -6.37 15.16
CA LEU A 212 15.39 -6.70 13.75
C LEU A 212 16.77 -7.07 13.18
N SER A 213 17.87 -6.46 13.65
CA SER A 213 19.22 -6.86 13.21
C SER A 213 19.56 -8.28 13.68
N GLU A 214 19.29 -8.60 14.95
CA GLU A 214 19.44 -9.93 15.53
C GLU A 214 18.53 -10.96 14.84
N TYR A 215 17.29 -10.57 14.50
CA TYR A 215 16.32 -11.44 13.82
C TYR A 215 16.68 -11.68 12.35
N GLN A 216 17.21 -10.67 11.66
CA GLN A 216 17.73 -10.78 10.29
C GLN A 216 19.00 -11.63 10.26
N GLN A 217 19.91 -11.48 11.22
CA GLN A 217 21.07 -12.36 11.39
C GLN A 217 20.66 -13.80 11.70
N GLN A 218 19.63 -14.02 12.53
CA GLN A 218 19.10 -15.35 12.79
C GLN A 218 18.42 -15.96 11.57
N GLN A 219 17.72 -15.18 10.74
CA GLN A 219 17.16 -15.67 9.48
C GLN A 219 18.25 -16.06 8.48
N MET A 220 19.28 -15.22 8.33
CA MET A 220 20.44 -15.51 7.47
C MET A 220 21.18 -16.77 7.92
N CYS A 221 21.39 -16.97 9.22
CA CYS A 221 22.00 -18.20 9.77
C CYS A 221 21.13 -19.44 9.50
N ARG A 222 19.81 -19.34 9.64
CA ARG A 222 18.88 -20.45 9.37
C ARG A 222 18.81 -20.80 7.89
N GLU A 223 18.93 -19.81 7.00
CA GLU A 223 18.98 -20.03 5.56
C GLU A 223 20.32 -20.66 5.15
N GLN A 224 21.44 -20.20 5.70
CA GLN A 224 22.76 -20.82 5.47
C GLN A 224 22.82 -22.26 5.99
N GLN A 225 22.22 -22.55 7.16
CA GLN A 225 22.11 -23.93 7.67
C GLN A 225 21.22 -24.81 6.79
N ARG A 226 20.14 -24.29 6.20
CA ARG A 226 19.33 -25.07 5.24
C ARG A 226 20.06 -25.38 3.94
N VAL A 227 20.92 -24.48 3.48
CA VAL A 227 21.75 -24.72 2.29
C VAL A 227 22.86 -25.74 2.60
N ALA A 228 23.39 -25.76 3.82
CA ALA A 228 24.38 -26.75 4.26
C ALA A 228 23.80 -28.17 4.50
N ILE A 229 22.50 -28.30 4.75
CA ILE A 229 21.80 -29.59 5.01
C ILE A 229 20.99 -30.04 3.78
N SER A 230 21.49 -29.83 2.56
CA SER A 230 21.07 -30.64 1.41
C SER A 230 22.06 -31.79 1.23
N PRO A 231 21.72 -33.03 1.61
CA PRO A 231 22.52 -34.17 1.21
C PRO A 231 22.30 -34.38 -0.29
N VAL A 232 23.42 -34.31 -1.02
CA VAL A 232 23.54 -34.83 -2.38
C VAL A 232 23.13 -36.30 -2.32
N ALA A 233 21.93 -36.63 -2.80
CA ALA A 233 21.55 -38.00 -3.11
C ALA A 233 22.03 -38.29 -4.53
N SER A 234 23.30 -38.70 -4.65
CA SER A 234 23.84 -39.33 -5.86
C SER A 234 24.14 -40.79 -5.54
N GLU A 235 23.34 -41.66 -6.15
CA GLU A 235 23.70 -42.93 -6.80
C GLU A 235 24.90 -43.71 -6.27
N ASN A 236 24.64 -44.95 -5.80
CA ASN A 236 25.14 -46.20 -6.40
C ASN A 236 25.20 -47.34 -5.38
N ARG A 237 24.53 -48.46 -5.70
CA ARG A 237 24.99 -49.85 -5.62
C ARG A 237 23.76 -50.75 -5.77
N SER A 238 23.62 -51.39 -6.93
CA SER A 238 24.15 -52.73 -7.25
C SER A 238 23.28 -53.82 -6.63
#